data_AF-A0A2A6CE10-F1
#
_entry.id   AF-A0A2A6CE10-F1
#
_cell.length_a   1.000
_cell.length_b   1.000
_cell.length_c   1.000
_cell.angle_alpha   90.00
_cell.angle_beta   90.00
_cell.angle_gamma   90.00
#
_symmetry.space_group_name_H-M   'P 1'
#
loop_
_entity.id
_entity.type
_entity.pdbx_description
1 polymer ?
#
loop_
_entity_poly.entity_id
_entity_poly.type
_entity_poly.pdbx_seq_one_letter_code
_entity_poly.pdbx_strand_id
1 'polypeptide(L)'
;MARSLLALAGVVSLAAVINSQCALGDHPNCVNWKRNGFCVNGAYTKIQKQQYCPSCPEAGCSGEATTAATKENANCGKWNTAPDNVFCARADITVDQKKTFCFKTCEKELATTPADDCAYYKSDGKVVTRTGIKKETTAATVNDTKATATEPLVYIYARKGCIASVYAASTTPAPGAPAKEYNGDNAPFTKVGDTEKASAGFGCKCT
;
A
#
# COMPACT_ATOMS: atom_id res chain seq x y z
N MET A 1 43.22 -21.21 35.51
CA MET A 1 43.09 -20.10 34.54
C MET A 1 42.09 -20.52 33.47
N ALA A 2 40.85 -20.00 33.46
CA ALA A 2 39.90 -20.05 32.33
C ALA A 2 38.46 -19.71 32.80
N ARG A 3 38.17 -18.46 33.20
CA ARG A 3 36.78 -18.02 33.47
C ARG A 3 36.47 -16.56 33.14
N SER A 4 37.29 -15.86 32.34
CA SER A 4 37.16 -14.41 32.17
C SER A 4 37.03 -13.90 30.72
N LEU A 5 36.58 -14.73 29.76
CA LEU A 5 36.55 -14.34 28.35
C LEU A 5 35.18 -14.43 27.63
N LEU A 6 34.07 -14.68 28.34
CA LEU A 6 32.75 -14.83 27.72
C LEU A 6 31.77 -13.66 27.93
N ALA A 7 32.23 -12.54 28.49
CA ALA A 7 31.35 -11.41 28.83
C ALA A 7 31.50 -10.17 27.91
N LEU A 8 32.39 -10.18 26.90
CA LEU A 8 32.58 -9.02 26.01
C LEU A 8 31.93 -9.13 24.62
N ALA A 9 31.46 -10.31 24.20
CA ALA A 9 30.84 -10.48 22.88
C ALA A 9 29.33 -10.14 22.84
N GLY A 10 28.67 -9.94 23.99
CA GLY A 10 27.23 -9.72 24.07
C GLY A 10 26.77 -8.25 24.07
N VAL A 11 27.69 -7.28 24.22
CA VAL A 11 27.32 -5.86 24.43
C VAL A 11 27.38 -5.03 23.13
N VAL A 12 28.05 -5.52 22.08
CA VAL A 12 28.16 -4.78 20.81
C VAL A 12 26.91 -4.93 19.92
N SER A 13 26.05 -5.91 20.17
CA SER A 13 24.84 -6.17 19.36
C SER A 13 23.62 -5.34 19.76
N LEU A 14 23.62 -4.64 20.91
CA LEU A 14 22.44 -3.89 21.38
C LEU A 14 22.35 -2.46 20.83
N ALA A 15 23.46 -1.89 20.34
CA ALA A 15 23.48 -0.57 19.73
C ALA A 15 22.86 -0.53 18.32
N ALA A 16 22.84 -1.68 17.61
CA ALA A 16 22.26 -1.78 16.28
C ALA A 16 20.72 -1.84 16.28
N VAL A 17 20.10 -2.17 17.43
CA VAL A 17 18.63 -2.32 17.53
C VAL A 17 17.95 -0.97 17.71
N ILE A 18 18.62 0.02 18.31
CA ILE A 18 18.03 1.34 18.63
C ILE A 18 17.94 2.27 17.42
N ASN A 19 18.88 2.15 16.47
CA ASN A 19 18.84 2.91 15.21
C ASN A 19 17.90 2.27 14.16
N SER A 20 17.41 1.05 14.39
CA SER A 20 16.54 0.33 13.46
C SER A 20 15.08 0.81 13.45
N GLN A 21 14.74 1.80 14.29
CA GLN A 21 13.37 2.30 14.45
C GLN A 21 13.14 3.67 13.80
N CYS A 22 14.19 4.33 13.32
CA CYS A 22 14.08 5.56 12.58
C CYS A 22 13.47 5.28 11.21
N ALA A 23 12.37 5.96 10.89
CA ALA A 23 11.89 6.03 9.53
C ALA A 23 12.97 6.66 8.64
N LEU A 24 13.00 6.28 7.37
CA LEU A 24 14.04 6.77 6.46
C LEU A 24 13.82 8.20 5.96
N GLY A 25 12.66 8.77 6.27
CA GLY A 25 12.33 10.13 5.93
C GLY A 25 11.20 10.63 6.80
N ASP A 26 11.08 11.95 6.83
CA ASP A 26 9.95 12.62 7.45
C ASP A 26 8.63 12.22 6.77
N HIS A 27 7.60 11.98 7.57
CA HIS A 27 6.23 11.97 7.05
C HIS A 27 5.97 13.31 6.33
N PRO A 28 5.20 13.38 5.23
CA PRO A 28 4.97 14.65 4.53
C PRO A 28 4.40 15.76 5.42
N ASN A 29 3.50 15.40 6.33
CA ASN A 29 2.96 16.31 7.34
C ASN A 29 3.94 16.63 8.48
N CYS A 30 5.12 16.00 8.54
CA CYS A 30 6.08 16.23 9.61
C CYS A 30 6.47 17.70 9.71
N VAL A 31 6.60 18.42 8.60
CA VAL A 31 6.87 19.87 8.61
C VAL A 31 5.77 20.64 9.38
N ASN A 32 4.51 20.26 9.19
CA ASN A 32 3.37 20.87 9.89
C ASN A 32 3.30 20.39 11.36
N TRP A 33 3.54 19.12 11.62
CA TRP A 33 3.54 18.55 12.96
C TRP A 33 4.67 19.11 13.83
N LYS A 34 5.87 19.27 13.27
CA LYS A 34 7.01 19.96 13.91
C LYS A 34 6.61 21.37 14.35
N ARG A 35 5.97 22.12 13.45
CA ARG A 35 5.45 23.47 13.73
C ARG A 35 4.43 23.48 14.86
N ASN A 36 3.62 22.43 14.97
CA ASN A 36 2.60 22.25 16.02
C ASN A 36 3.13 21.52 17.26
N GLY A 37 4.45 21.41 17.44
CA GLY A 37 5.07 20.89 18.66
C GLY A 37 5.18 19.37 18.76
N PHE A 38 4.98 18.61 17.66
CA PHE A 38 5.07 17.15 17.68
C PHE A 38 6.40 16.62 18.24
N CYS A 39 7.52 17.26 17.91
CA CYS A 39 8.83 16.81 18.40
C CYS A 39 9.01 16.96 19.90
N VAL A 40 8.39 17.97 20.52
CA VAL A 40 8.59 18.33 21.94
C VAL A 40 7.42 17.90 22.83
N ASN A 41 6.30 17.47 22.23
CA ASN A 41 5.14 17.02 22.97
C ASN A 41 5.40 15.62 23.55
N GLY A 42 5.33 15.53 24.88
CA GLY A 42 5.55 14.30 25.64
C GLY A 42 4.45 13.23 25.47
N ALA A 43 3.29 13.60 24.92
CA ALA A 43 2.24 12.63 24.56
C ALA A 43 2.65 11.72 23.40
N TYR A 44 3.62 12.14 22.57
CA TYR A 44 4.18 11.31 21.52
C TYR A 44 5.43 10.58 22.03
N THR A 45 5.35 9.26 22.01
CA THR A 45 6.48 8.38 22.35
C THR A 45 7.65 8.59 21.40
N LYS A 46 8.84 8.24 21.86
CA LYS A 46 10.06 8.28 21.03
C LYS A 46 9.91 7.45 19.74
N ILE A 47 9.25 6.29 19.83
CA ILE A 47 8.98 5.43 18.66
C ILE A 47 8.10 6.14 17.64
N GLN A 48 7.04 6.83 18.08
CA GLN A 48 6.20 7.63 17.17
C GLN A 48 7.00 8.77 16.53
N LYS A 49 7.85 9.44 17.30
CA LYS A 49 8.73 10.48 16.75
C LYS A 49 9.69 9.92 15.70
N GLN A 50 10.32 8.77 15.99
CA GLN A 50 11.19 8.06 15.06
C GLN A 50 10.47 7.60 13.79
N GLN A 51 9.22 7.14 13.92
CA GLN A 51 8.43 6.61 12.80
C GLN A 51 7.86 7.71 11.90
N TYR A 52 7.47 8.86 12.45
CA TYR A 52 6.76 9.90 11.73
C TYR A 52 7.62 11.13 11.39
N CYS A 53 8.61 11.43 12.22
CA CYS A 53 9.49 12.59 12.08
C CYS A 53 10.89 12.25 12.56
N PRO A 54 11.64 11.36 11.88
CA PRO A 54 13.01 11.05 12.24
C PRO A 54 13.91 12.29 12.33
N SER A 55 13.57 13.39 11.63
CA SER A 55 14.26 14.68 11.79
C SER A 55 14.03 15.39 13.14
N CYS A 56 13.10 14.91 13.98
CA CYS A 56 12.92 15.45 15.32
C CYS A 56 14.21 15.21 16.15
N PRO A 57 14.76 16.23 16.84
CA PRO A 57 15.91 16.05 17.71
C PRO A 57 15.69 14.95 18.77
N GLU A 58 14.47 14.89 19.33
CA GLU A 58 14.09 13.90 20.34
C GLU A 58 13.90 12.47 19.80
N ALA A 59 13.77 12.30 18.47
CA ALA A 59 13.73 10.98 17.87
C ALA A 59 15.07 10.23 18.05
N GLY A 60 16.17 10.97 18.23
CA GLY A 60 17.50 10.37 18.38
C GLY A 60 17.96 9.63 17.13
N CYS A 61 17.48 10.04 15.96
CA CYS A 61 17.91 9.52 14.67
C CYS A 61 19.08 10.36 14.16
N SER A 62 20.30 9.83 14.24
CA SER A 62 21.51 10.46 13.72
C SER A 62 21.76 9.99 12.29
N GLY A 63 21.23 10.69 11.29
CA GLY A 63 21.56 10.43 9.89
C GLY A 63 20.72 11.24 8.91
N GLU A 64 21.36 11.82 7.90
CA GLU A 64 20.69 12.29 6.70
C GLU A 64 19.87 11.15 6.09
N ALA A 65 18.63 11.47 5.68
CA ALA A 65 17.70 10.54 5.06
C ALA A 65 18.33 9.89 3.82
N THR A 66 18.75 8.63 3.93
CA THR A 66 19.16 7.84 2.77
C THR A 66 17.93 7.32 2.04
N THR A 67 18.00 7.37 0.71
CA THR A 67 16.94 6.95 -0.19
C THR A 67 16.72 5.43 -0.12
N ALA A 68 15.45 5.06 0.08
CA ALA A 68 14.81 3.72 0.06
C ALA A 68 14.78 2.92 1.37
N ALA A 69 13.57 2.78 1.94
CA ALA A 69 13.25 1.97 3.12
C ALA A 69 13.68 0.50 2.92
N THR A 70 14.45 -0.06 3.85
CA THR A 70 14.78 -1.49 3.85
C THR A 70 13.79 -2.33 4.68
N LYS A 71 12.98 -1.67 5.52
CA LYS A 71 11.98 -2.30 6.40
C LYS A 71 10.65 -1.53 6.34
N GLU A 72 9.58 -2.25 6.03
CA GLU A 72 8.22 -1.69 6.02
C GLU A 72 7.61 -1.66 7.43
N ASN A 73 6.55 -0.87 7.61
CA ASN A 73 5.82 -0.80 8.87
C ASN A 73 5.22 -2.18 9.22
N ALA A 74 5.32 -2.58 10.49
CA ALA A 74 4.75 -3.85 10.96
C ALA A 74 3.23 -3.96 10.73
N ASN A 75 2.53 -2.82 10.63
CA ASN A 75 1.10 -2.78 10.37
C ASN A 75 0.73 -2.86 8.88
N CYS A 76 1.68 -2.85 7.93
CA CYS A 76 1.36 -2.80 6.50
C CYS A 76 0.44 -3.94 6.06
N GLY A 77 0.68 -5.16 6.51
CA GLY A 77 -0.22 -6.29 6.23
C GLY A 77 -1.65 -6.06 6.74
N LYS A 78 -1.79 -5.54 7.97
CA LYS A 78 -3.10 -5.23 8.56
C LYS A 78 -3.80 -4.07 7.85
N TRP A 79 -3.07 -2.99 7.56
CA TRP A 79 -3.66 -1.83 6.90
C TRP A 79 -4.02 -2.14 5.44
N ASN A 80 -3.26 -2.99 4.75
CA ASN A 80 -3.57 -3.33 3.37
C ASN A 80 -4.67 -4.39 3.22
N THR A 81 -5.03 -5.09 4.29
CA THR A 81 -6.13 -6.07 4.28
C THR A 81 -7.41 -5.54 4.90
N ALA A 82 -7.41 -4.32 5.46
CA ALA A 82 -8.60 -3.74 6.08
C ALA A 82 -9.64 -3.32 5.02
N PRO A 83 -10.91 -3.78 5.11
CA PRO A 83 -11.95 -3.51 4.11
C PRO A 83 -12.26 -2.02 3.94
N ASP A 84 -12.24 -1.28 5.04
CA ASP A 84 -12.61 0.14 5.02
C ASP A 84 -11.48 1.04 4.52
N ASN A 85 -10.24 0.56 4.55
CA ASN A 85 -9.05 1.41 4.44
C ASN A 85 -7.81 0.66 3.92
N VAL A 86 -7.92 0.03 2.75
CA VAL A 86 -6.79 -0.64 2.10
C VAL A 86 -5.65 0.37 1.90
N PHE A 87 -4.51 0.19 2.56
CA PHE A 87 -3.45 1.22 2.59
C PHE A 87 -2.88 1.55 1.21
N CYS A 88 -2.54 0.55 0.41
CA CYS A 88 -1.95 0.74 -0.91
C CYS A 88 -2.96 1.32 -1.92
N ALA A 89 -4.24 1.15 -1.61
CA ALA A 89 -5.39 1.59 -2.39
C ALA A 89 -5.81 3.04 -2.17
N ARG A 90 -5.52 3.59 -1.00
CA ARG A 90 -6.05 4.89 -0.61
C ARG A 90 -5.51 6.01 -1.50
N ALA A 91 -6.41 6.84 -2.02
CA ALA A 91 -6.08 7.99 -2.85
C ALA A 91 -5.55 9.17 -2.02
N ASP A 92 -5.94 9.26 -0.76
CA ASP A 92 -5.47 10.29 0.18
C ASP A 92 -4.09 9.98 0.78
N ILE A 93 -3.53 8.81 0.50
CA ILE A 93 -2.16 8.44 0.82
C ILE A 93 -1.30 8.61 -0.43
N THR A 94 -0.30 9.49 -0.38
CA THR A 94 0.56 9.78 -1.52
C THR A 94 1.44 8.59 -1.88
N VAL A 95 1.92 8.55 -3.14
CA VAL A 95 2.87 7.53 -3.60
C VAL A 95 4.12 7.49 -2.71
N ASP A 96 4.61 8.65 -2.29
CA ASP A 96 5.77 8.74 -1.39
C ASP A 96 5.46 8.15 -0.01
N GLN A 97 4.29 8.42 0.57
CA GLN A 97 3.88 7.78 1.83
C GLN A 97 3.80 6.26 1.68
N LYS A 98 3.27 5.76 0.57
CA LYS A 98 3.22 4.32 0.31
C LYS A 98 4.63 3.71 0.21
N LYS A 99 5.57 4.39 -0.47
CA LYS A 99 6.99 4.01 -0.54
C LYS A 99 7.71 4.12 0.80
N THR A 100 7.35 5.08 1.64
CA THR A 100 7.98 5.26 2.96
C THR A 100 7.50 4.21 3.95
N PHE A 101 6.20 3.94 4.00
CA PHE A 101 5.62 3.09 5.05
C PHE A 101 5.52 1.62 4.65
N CYS A 102 5.08 1.33 3.42
CA CYS A 102 4.66 -0.01 3.03
C CYS A 102 5.19 -0.42 1.65
N PHE A 103 6.46 -0.14 1.36
CA PHE A 103 7.02 -0.34 0.01
C PHE A 103 6.95 -1.78 -0.51
N LYS A 104 7.10 -2.80 0.34
CA LYS A 104 6.96 -4.20 -0.09
C LYS A 104 5.49 -4.58 -0.25
N THR A 105 4.67 -4.24 0.74
CA THR A 105 3.23 -4.53 0.71
C THR A 105 2.53 -3.85 -0.48
N CYS A 106 2.94 -2.63 -0.83
CA CYS A 106 2.40 -1.85 -1.95
C CYS A 106 3.22 -1.96 -3.24
N GLU A 107 4.20 -2.87 -3.31
CA GLU A 107 5.13 -2.96 -4.44
C GLU A 107 4.37 -3.09 -5.77
N LYS A 108 3.27 -3.84 -5.77
CA LYS A 108 2.46 -4.10 -6.97
C LYS A 108 1.81 -2.84 -7.53
N GLU A 109 1.46 -1.88 -6.68
CA GLU A 109 0.83 -0.61 -7.01
C GLU A 109 1.84 0.51 -7.25
N LEU A 110 3.05 0.38 -6.68
CA LEU A 110 4.10 1.41 -6.68
C LEU A 110 5.20 1.20 -7.73
N ALA A 111 5.39 -0.03 -8.23
CA ALA A 111 6.51 -0.33 -9.10
C ALA A 111 6.45 0.52 -10.39
N THR A 112 7.59 1.12 -10.74
CA THR A 112 7.80 1.81 -12.02
C THR A 112 7.61 0.86 -13.21
N THR A 113 7.77 -0.44 -12.97
CA THR A 113 7.32 -1.52 -13.83
C THR A 113 6.28 -2.33 -13.07
N PRO A 114 4.99 -1.95 -13.14
CA PRO A 114 3.99 -2.59 -12.33
C PRO A 114 3.81 -4.04 -12.74
N ALA A 115 3.74 -4.89 -11.71
CA ALA A 115 3.54 -6.31 -11.88
C ALA A 115 2.15 -6.62 -12.44
N ASP A 116 1.19 -5.70 -12.38
CA ASP A 116 -0.13 -5.82 -12.98
C ASP A 116 -0.53 -4.50 -13.65
N ASP A 117 -1.31 -4.58 -14.71
CA ASP A 117 -1.80 -3.40 -15.44
C ASP A 117 -3.10 -2.87 -14.81
N CYS A 118 -3.94 -3.79 -14.35
CA CYS A 118 -5.12 -3.52 -13.55
C CYS A 118 -5.21 -4.53 -12.40
N ALA A 119 -6.01 -4.25 -11.39
CA ALA A 119 -6.34 -5.22 -10.36
C ALA A 119 -7.74 -4.95 -9.81
N TYR A 120 -8.37 -5.98 -9.26
CA TYR A 120 -9.58 -5.84 -8.47
C TYR A 120 -9.36 -6.39 -7.07
N TYR A 121 -10.13 -5.85 -6.14
CA TYR A 121 -10.05 -6.15 -4.72
C TYR A 121 -11.41 -6.58 -4.23
N LYS A 122 -11.48 -7.73 -3.57
CA LYS A 122 -12.70 -8.27 -2.95
C LYS A 122 -12.56 -8.27 -1.44
N SER A 123 -13.68 -8.20 -0.72
CA SER A 123 -13.65 -8.38 0.72
C SER A 123 -14.73 -9.30 1.22
N ASP A 124 -14.39 -10.21 2.13
CA ASP A 124 -15.33 -11.04 2.90
C ASP A 124 -15.93 -10.30 4.14
N GLY A 125 -15.70 -8.98 4.24
CA GLY A 125 -16.04 -8.16 5.40
C GLY A 125 -14.99 -8.14 6.51
N LYS A 126 -13.93 -8.94 6.41
CA LYS A 126 -12.82 -8.99 7.38
C LYS A 126 -11.47 -8.68 6.72
N VAL A 127 -11.24 -9.26 5.56
CA VAL A 127 -9.98 -9.21 4.82
C VAL A 127 -10.27 -8.76 3.40
N VAL A 128 -9.33 -8.05 2.81
CA VAL A 128 -9.32 -7.73 1.38
C VAL A 128 -8.34 -8.62 0.65
N THR A 129 -8.82 -9.24 -0.42
CA THR A 129 -8.02 -10.08 -1.33
C THR A 129 -7.86 -9.37 -2.66
N ARG A 130 -6.64 -9.34 -3.19
CA ARG A 130 -6.28 -8.68 -4.44
C ARG A 130 -6.08 -9.72 -5.55
N THR A 131 -6.62 -9.45 -6.73
CA THR A 131 -6.29 -10.18 -7.96
C THR A 131 -5.75 -9.21 -9.00
N GLY A 132 -4.51 -9.45 -9.41
CA GLY A 132 -3.82 -8.68 -10.44
C GLY A 132 -4.07 -9.23 -11.84
N ILE A 133 -4.19 -8.33 -12.81
CA ILE A 133 -4.44 -8.64 -14.21
C ILE A 133 -3.38 -7.90 -15.05
N LYS A 134 -2.64 -8.66 -15.84
CA LYS A 134 -1.78 -8.11 -16.89
C LYS A 134 -2.62 -7.63 -18.06
N LYS A 135 -2.09 -6.69 -18.84
CA LYS A 135 -2.69 -6.18 -20.07
C LYS A 135 -3.14 -7.36 -20.91
N GLU A 136 -4.43 -7.41 -21.18
CA GLU A 136 -4.95 -8.24 -22.25
C GLU A 136 -4.93 -7.39 -23.52
N THR A 137 -4.26 -7.91 -24.55
CA THR A 137 -4.09 -7.21 -25.84
C THR A 137 -5.39 -7.03 -26.61
N THR A 138 -6.48 -7.67 -26.15
CA THR A 138 -7.82 -7.57 -26.72
C THR A 138 -8.84 -7.28 -25.61
N ALA A 139 -9.56 -6.16 -25.74
CA ALA A 139 -10.64 -5.72 -24.84
C ALA A 139 -11.81 -6.73 -24.71
N ALA A 140 -11.75 -7.85 -25.42
CA ALA A 140 -12.76 -8.90 -25.46
C ALA A 140 -12.56 -9.96 -24.37
N THR A 141 -11.37 -10.14 -23.83
CA THR A 141 -11.14 -11.13 -22.77
C THR A 141 -11.61 -10.54 -21.44
N VAL A 142 -12.46 -11.29 -20.74
CA VAL A 142 -13.01 -10.90 -19.43
C VAL A 142 -12.64 -11.97 -18.43
N ASN A 143 -11.98 -11.54 -17.36
CA ASN A 143 -11.63 -12.39 -16.23
C ASN A 143 -12.81 -12.48 -15.27
N ASP A 144 -13.09 -13.69 -14.79
CA ASP A 144 -14.09 -13.90 -13.74
C ASP A 144 -13.60 -13.28 -12.44
N THR A 145 -14.38 -12.35 -11.89
CA THR A 145 -14.09 -11.73 -10.59
C THR A 145 -14.42 -12.68 -9.44
N LYS A 146 -15.40 -13.57 -9.63
CA LYS A 146 -16.08 -14.33 -8.58
C LYS A 146 -16.53 -13.44 -7.42
N ALA A 147 -16.95 -12.21 -7.72
CA ALA A 147 -17.53 -11.34 -6.70
C ALA A 147 -18.93 -11.84 -6.35
N THR A 148 -19.27 -11.79 -5.07
CA THR A 148 -20.56 -12.26 -4.56
C THR A 148 -21.12 -11.26 -3.55
N ALA A 149 -22.36 -11.44 -3.10
CA ALA A 149 -22.93 -10.61 -2.04
C ALA A 149 -22.12 -10.68 -0.73
N THR A 150 -21.47 -11.81 -0.47
CA THR A 150 -20.63 -12.04 0.72
C THR A 150 -19.17 -11.65 0.51
N GLU A 151 -18.71 -11.63 -0.74
CA GLU A 151 -17.36 -11.19 -1.13
C GLU A 151 -17.41 -10.13 -2.25
N PRO A 152 -17.95 -8.94 -1.98
CA PRO A 152 -18.10 -7.92 -3.00
C PRO A 152 -16.76 -7.31 -3.43
N LEU A 153 -16.74 -6.76 -4.63
CA LEU A 153 -15.69 -5.83 -5.04
C LEU A 153 -15.71 -4.60 -4.12
N VAL A 154 -14.54 -4.23 -3.60
CA VAL A 154 -14.37 -3.05 -2.74
C VAL A 154 -13.59 -1.96 -3.46
N TYR A 155 -12.63 -2.36 -4.29
CA TYR A 155 -11.78 -1.42 -4.99
C TYR A 155 -11.25 -1.96 -6.31
N ILE A 156 -10.86 -1.04 -7.20
CA ILE A 156 -10.24 -1.32 -8.48
C ILE A 156 -8.98 -0.47 -8.64
N TYR A 157 -7.93 -1.10 -9.15
CA TYR A 157 -6.71 -0.47 -9.60
C TYR A 157 -6.65 -0.50 -11.13
N ALA A 158 -6.29 0.62 -11.73
CA ALA A 158 -5.90 0.72 -13.12
C ALA A 158 -4.64 1.57 -13.19
N ARG A 159 -3.59 1.09 -13.84
CA ARG A 159 -2.39 1.90 -14.05
C ARG A 159 -2.69 3.10 -14.94
N LYS A 160 -1.91 4.18 -14.81
CA LYS A 160 -1.89 5.28 -15.78
C LYS A 160 -1.75 4.75 -17.22
N GLY A 161 -2.58 5.22 -18.14
CA GLY A 161 -2.70 4.68 -19.50
C GLY A 161 -3.50 3.37 -19.62
N CYS A 162 -4.09 2.88 -18.53
CA CYS A 162 -4.95 1.71 -18.53
C CYS A 162 -6.38 2.05 -18.07
N ILE A 163 -7.34 1.31 -18.62
CA ILE A 163 -8.75 1.32 -18.27
C ILE A 163 -9.11 -0.07 -17.75
N ALA A 164 -9.60 -0.12 -16.51
CA ALA A 164 -10.21 -1.31 -15.94
C ALA A 164 -11.73 -1.24 -16.12
N SER A 165 -12.33 -2.33 -16.60
CA SER A 165 -13.76 -2.38 -16.93
C SER A 165 -14.43 -3.50 -16.15
N VAL A 166 -15.57 -3.24 -15.53
CA VAL A 166 -16.37 -4.26 -14.84
C VAL A 166 -17.64 -4.59 -15.60
N TYR A 167 -18.01 -5.87 -15.58
CA TYR A 167 -19.13 -6.42 -16.34
C TYR A 167 -20.09 -7.17 -15.43
N ALA A 168 -21.37 -7.15 -15.79
CA ALA A 168 -22.41 -7.91 -15.08
C ALA A 168 -22.23 -9.44 -15.24
N ALA A 169 -21.56 -9.90 -16.29
CA ALA A 169 -21.30 -11.31 -16.57
C ALA A 169 -19.83 -11.55 -16.97
N SER A 170 -19.31 -12.75 -16.67
CA SER A 170 -17.98 -13.21 -17.07
C SER A 170 -18.06 -14.15 -18.26
N THR A 171 -18.27 -13.60 -19.46
CA THR A 171 -18.17 -14.36 -20.71
C THR A 171 -17.01 -13.83 -21.54
N THR A 172 -16.34 -14.71 -22.27
CA THR A 172 -15.34 -14.34 -23.27
C THR A 172 -15.86 -14.77 -24.66
N PRO A 173 -16.04 -13.84 -25.61
CA PRO A 173 -15.82 -12.39 -25.49
C PRO A 173 -16.82 -11.68 -24.56
N ALA A 174 -16.46 -10.47 -24.10
CA ALA A 174 -17.26 -9.66 -23.18
C ALA A 174 -18.73 -9.55 -23.63
N PRO A 175 -19.72 -9.66 -22.72
CA PRO A 175 -21.14 -9.78 -23.07
C PRO A 175 -21.82 -8.47 -23.53
N GLY A 176 -21.07 -7.40 -23.81
CA GLY A 176 -21.60 -6.09 -24.18
C GLY A 176 -20.77 -4.94 -23.59
N ALA A 177 -21.40 -3.78 -23.41
CA ALA A 177 -20.77 -2.62 -22.78
C ALA A 177 -20.46 -2.89 -21.28
N PRO A 178 -19.34 -2.38 -20.75
CA PRO A 178 -19.06 -2.48 -19.33
C PRO A 178 -20.06 -1.70 -18.49
N ALA A 179 -20.37 -2.23 -17.30
CA ALA A 179 -21.20 -1.55 -16.31
C ALA A 179 -20.51 -0.27 -15.80
N LYS A 180 -19.18 -0.32 -15.67
CA LYS A 180 -18.35 0.82 -15.28
C LYS A 180 -16.93 0.68 -15.81
N GLU A 181 -16.32 1.81 -16.09
CA GLU A 181 -14.90 1.92 -16.43
C GLU A 181 -14.16 2.80 -15.40
N TYR A 182 -12.94 2.41 -15.11
CA TYR A 182 -12.02 3.07 -14.19
C TYR A 182 -10.74 3.42 -14.96
N ASN A 183 -10.57 4.71 -15.25
CA ASN A 183 -9.42 5.21 -15.98
C ASN A 183 -8.28 5.57 -15.01
N GLY A 184 -7.16 4.84 -15.13
CA GLY A 184 -5.98 5.03 -14.30
C GLY A 184 -5.27 6.37 -14.49
N ASP A 185 -5.56 7.12 -15.55
CA ASP A 185 -5.07 8.49 -15.74
C ASP A 185 -5.69 9.48 -14.75
N ASN A 186 -6.95 9.25 -14.36
CA ASN A 186 -7.67 10.12 -13.42
C ASN A 186 -7.36 9.75 -11.98
N ALA A 187 -7.47 8.46 -11.68
CA ALA A 187 -7.18 7.91 -10.37
C ALA A 187 -6.74 6.45 -10.55
N PRO A 188 -5.49 6.11 -10.24
CA PRO A 188 -5.02 4.75 -10.44
C PRO A 188 -5.72 3.75 -9.52
N PHE A 189 -6.41 4.24 -8.49
CA PHE A 189 -7.09 3.42 -7.52
C PHE A 189 -8.43 4.06 -7.13
N THR A 190 -9.52 3.32 -7.29
CA THR A 190 -10.88 3.84 -7.11
C THR A 190 -11.71 2.88 -6.26
N LYS A 191 -12.50 3.42 -5.32
CA LYS A 191 -13.47 2.65 -4.54
C LYS A 191 -14.66 2.29 -5.43
N VAL A 192 -15.11 1.05 -5.34
CA VAL A 192 -16.24 0.55 -6.12
C VAL A 192 -17.56 1.09 -5.55
N GLY A 193 -18.50 1.47 -6.43
CA GLY A 193 -19.84 1.89 -6.06
C GLY A 193 -20.74 0.70 -5.78
N ASP A 194 -21.97 0.95 -5.32
CA ASP A 194 -22.88 -0.14 -4.94
C ASP A 194 -23.28 -1.04 -6.12
N THR A 195 -23.41 -0.47 -7.31
CA THR A 195 -23.83 -1.17 -8.52
C THR A 195 -22.81 -2.20 -9.01
N GLU A 196 -21.52 -1.97 -8.78
CA GLU A 196 -20.46 -2.84 -9.30
C GLU A 196 -19.92 -3.85 -8.27
N LYS A 197 -20.37 -3.77 -7.01
CA LYS A 197 -19.96 -4.70 -5.93
C LYS A 197 -20.13 -6.17 -6.29
N ALA A 198 -21.17 -6.51 -7.05
CA ALA A 198 -21.49 -7.87 -7.48
C ALA A 198 -21.12 -8.15 -8.95
N SER A 199 -20.28 -7.33 -9.59
CA SER A 199 -19.85 -7.57 -10.97
C SER A 199 -19.18 -8.92 -11.12
N ALA A 200 -19.59 -9.72 -12.11
CA ALA A 200 -19.04 -11.05 -12.36
C ALA A 200 -17.80 -11.03 -13.27
N GLY A 201 -17.62 -10.00 -14.11
CA GLY A 201 -16.50 -9.92 -15.05
C GLY A 201 -15.62 -8.69 -14.85
N PHE A 202 -14.33 -8.82 -15.19
CA PHE A 202 -13.33 -7.76 -15.14
C PHE A 202 -12.39 -7.80 -16.35
N GLY A 203 -12.25 -6.67 -17.03
CA GLY A 203 -11.33 -6.48 -18.16
C GLY A 203 -10.28 -5.42 -17.86
N CYS A 204 -9.12 -5.53 -18.53
CA CYS A 204 -8.03 -4.57 -18.43
C CYS A 204 -7.45 -4.23 -19.80
N LYS A 205 -7.53 -2.96 -20.20
CA LYS A 205 -7.00 -2.47 -21.47
C LYS A 205 -6.00 -1.35 -21.21
N CYS A 206 -4.82 -1.38 -21.85
CA CYS A 206 -3.84 -0.29 -21.78
C CYS A 206 -3.46 0.22 -23.15
N THR A 207 -3.41 1.54 -23.28
CA THR A 207 -2.96 2.28 -24.47
C THR A 207 -1.47 2.54 -24.41
#